data_AF-A0A9D7F818-F1
#
_entry.id   AF-A0A9D7F818-F1
#
_cell.length_a   1.000
_cell.length_b   1.000
_cell.length_c   1.000
_cell.angle_alpha   90.00
_cell.angle_beta   90.00
_cell.angle_gamma   90.00
#
_symmetry.space_group_name_H-M   'P 1'
#
loop_
_entity.id
_entity.type
_entity.pdbx_description
1 polymer ?
#
loop_
_entity_poly.entity_id
_entity_poly.type
_entity_poly.pdbx_seq_one_letter_code
_entity_poly.pdbx_strand_id
1 'polypeptide(L)' 'MARKKSVWFPQIGTVASYIGRAGKLARGGYNVRVVAETCADRMLVEAIGRSGSPVRFTVKRENLAPLQPGLFD' A
#
# COMPACT_ATOMS: atom_id res chain seq x y z
N MET A 1 3.59 19.82 -19.80
CA MET A 1 2.78 18.61 -20.07
C MET A 1 2.66 17.82 -18.77
N ALA A 2 1.48 17.74 -18.17
CA ALA A 2 1.27 16.91 -16.99
C ALA A 2 1.36 15.44 -17.42
N ARG A 3 2.36 14.68 -16.94
CA ARG A 3 2.39 13.23 -17.13
C ARG A 3 1.06 12.69 -16.63
N LYS A 4 0.25 12.07 -17.51
CA LYS A 4 -0.87 11.21 -17.10
C LYS A 4 -0.26 10.20 -16.12
N LYS A 5 -0.50 10.37 -14.82
CA LYS A 5 -0.16 9.33 -13.85
C LYS A 5 -0.91 8.10 -14.33
N SER A 6 -0.18 7.09 -14.79
CA SER A 6 -0.76 5.77 -15.02
C SER A 6 -1.54 5.43 -13.77
N VAL A 7 -2.85 5.23 -13.91
CA VAL A 7 -3.73 4.89 -12.78
C VAL A 7 -3.42 3.44 -12.46
N TRP A 8 -2.37 3.24 -11.67
CA TRP A 8 -1.99 1.91 -11.22
C TRP A 8 -3.09 1.37 -10.30
N PHE A 9 -3.58 0.18 -10.62
CA PHE A 9 -4.57 -0.54 -9.83
C PHE A 9 -3.89 -1.72 -9.13
N PRO A 10 -3.80 -1.72 -7.80
CA PRO A 10 -3.26 -2.85 -7.07
C PRO A 10 -4.16 -4.08 -7.22
N GLN A 11 -3.55 -5.23 -7.49
CA GLN A 11 -4.26 -6.51 -7.50
C GLN A 11 -4.21 -7.17 -6.12
N ILE A 12 -5.20 -8.03 -5.85
CA ILE A 12 -5.20 -8.86 -4.64
C ILE A 12 -3.96 -9.76 -4.65
N GLY A 13 -3.30 -9.85 -3.49
CA GLY A 13 -2.07 -10.61 -3.30
C GLY A 13 -0.79 -9.83 -3.59
N THR A 14 -0.86 -8.70 -4.29
CA THR A 14 0.30 -7.84 -4.60
C THR A 14 0.83 -7.15 -3.35
N VAL A 15 2.16 -7.01 -3.27
CA VAL A 15 2.83 -6.18 -2.29
C VAL A 15 2.92 -4.75 -2.82
N ALA A 16 2.53 -3.79 -2.00
CA ALA A 16 2.45 -2.38 -2.34
C ALA A 16 3.14 -1.53 -1.29
N SER A 17 3.60 -0.34 -1.67
CA SER A 17 4.08 0.65 -0.73
C SER A 17 2.93 1.54 -0.29
N TYR A 18 2.68 1.62 1.01
CA TYR A 18 1.76 2.58 1.61
C TYR A 18 2.42 3.96 1.70
N ILE A 19 1.83 4.94 1.02
CA ILE A 19 2.29 6.33 0.91
C ILE A 19 1.33 7.32 1.58
N GLY A 20 0.34 6.83 2.33
CA GLY A 20 -0.63 7.67 3.00
C GLY A 20 0.01 8.55 4.07
N ARG A 21 -0.58 9.72 4.32
CA ARG A 21 -0.06 10.73 5.28
C ARG A 21 -0.35 10.40 6.75
N ALA A 22 -0.90 9.23 7.05
CA ALA A 22 -1.32 8.87 8.39
C ALA A 22 -0.12 8.50 9.30
N GLY A 23 0.38 9.49 10.04
CA GLY A 23 1.19 9.29 11.23
C GLY A 23 2.54 8.59 11.03
N LYS A 24 2.93 7.75 12.00
CA LYS A 24 4.24 7.09 12.09
C LYS A 24 4.53 6.09 10.93
N LEU A 25 3.52 5.69 10.17
CA LEU A 25 3.65 4.78 9.02
C LEU A 25 4.26 5.46 7.78
N ALA A 26 4.10 6.78 7.65
CA ALA A 26 4.51 7.52 6.45
C ALA A 26 6.01 7.82 6.36
N ARG A 27 6.75 7.77 7.49
CA ARG A 27 8.12 8.31 7.58
C ARG A 27 9.23 7.41 7.01
N GLY A 28 8.92 6.20 6.55
CA GLY A 28 9.92 5.30 5.96
C GLY A 28 9.44 4.50 4.75
N GLY A 29 8.21 4.76 4.26
CA GLY A 29 7.52 3.81 3.38
C GLY A 29 7.18 2.54 4.14
N TYR A 30 5.97 2.01 3.94
CA TYR A 30 5.55 0.81 4.66
C TYR A 30 4.95 -0.18 3.69
N ASN A 31 5.54 -1.37 3.62
CA ASN A 31 5.11 -2.39 2.68
C ASN A 31 3.91 -3.12 3.25
N VAL A 32 2.89 -3.24 2.43
CA VAL A 32 1.64 -3.90 2.78
C VAL A 32 1.27 -4.87 1.67
N ARG A 33 0.60 -5.97 2.02
CA ARG A 33 0.01 -6.88 1.05
C ARG A 33 -1.46 -6.55 0.89
N VAL A 34 -1.92 -6.47 -0.35
CA VAL A 34 -3.35 -6.29 -0.65
C VAL A 34 -4.05 -7.62 -0.42
N VAL A 35 -5.05 -7.64 0.45
CA VAL A 35 -5.79 -8.85 0.82
C VAL A 35 -7.12 -8.92 0.07
N ALA A 36 -7.81 -7.80 -0.05
CA ALA A 36 -9.10 -7.74 -0.73
C ALA A 36 -9.41 -6.31 -1.20
N GLU A 37 -10.22 -6.21 -2.24
CA GLU A 37 -10.94 -4.99 -2.56
C GLU A 37 -12.09 -4.78 -1.57
N THR A 38 -12.37 -3.52 -1.26
CA THR A 38 -13.50 -3.13 -0.40
C THR A 38 -14.29 -2.01 -1.08
N CYS A 39 -15.39 -1.57 -0.47
CA CYS A 39 -16.21 -0.51 -1.03
C CYS A 39 -15.54 0.87 -1.01
N ALA A 40 -16.01 1.78 -1.88
CA ALA A 40 -15.60 3.18 -1.92
C ALA A 40 -14.08 3.38 -2.09
N ASP A 41 -13.50 2.70 -3.08
CA ASP A 41 -12.11 2.87 -3.50
C ASP A 41 -11.08 2.59 -2.40
N ARG A 42 -11.38 1.60 -1.58
CA ARG A 42 -10.54 1.17 -0.46
C ARG A 42 -10.08 -0.26 -0.65
N MET A 43 -8.95 -0.56 -0.03
CA MET A 43 -8.34 -1.88 -0.02
C MET A 43 -8.17 -2.34 1.42
N LEU A 44 -8.49 -3.60 1.70
CA LEU A 44 -8.04 -4.27 2.90
C LEU A 44 -6.60 -4.70 2.68
N VAL A 45 -5.71 -4.26 3.57
CA VAL A 45 -4.28 -4.59 3.50
C VAL A 45 -3.82 -5.28 4.77
N GLU A 46 -2.80 -6.10 4.63
CA GLU A 46 -2.10 -6.76 5.73
C GLU A 46 -0.66 -6.25 5.79
N ALA A 47 -0.16 -6.02 6.99
CA ALA A 47 1.20 -5.58 7.23
C ALA A 47 1.76 -6.15 8.54
N ILE A 48 3.06 -5.98 8.78
CA ILE A 48 3.71 -6.49 9.99
C ILE A 48 3.78 -5.40 11.07
N GLY A 49 2.93 -5.52 12.08
CA GLY A 49 2.86 -4.59 13.20
C GLY A 49 4.13 -4.57 14.05
N ARG A 50 4.20 -3.65 15.03
CA ARG A 50 5.39 -3.48 15.88
C ARG A 50 5.78 -4.72 16.70
N SER A 51 4.82 -5.60 17.00
CA SER A 51 5.07 -6.87 17.69
C SER A 51 5.62 -7.97 16.77
N GLY A 52 5.82 -7.69 15.48
CA GLY A 52 6.13 -8.71 14.47
C GLY A 52 4.92 -9.52 14.00
N SER A 53 3.72 -9.21 14.49
CA SER A 53 2.49 -9.93 14.12
C SER A 53 1.79 -9.29 12.92
N PRO A 54 1.11 -10.06 12.06
CA PRO A 54 0.26 -9.52 11.01
C PRO A 54 -0.87 -8.65 11.57
N VAL A 55 -1.08 -7.49 10.98
CA VAL A 55 -2.17 -6.57 11.29
C VAL A 55 -2.89 -6.22 10.00
N ARG A 56 -4.23 -6.26 10.04
CA ARG A 56 -5.09 -5.91 8.91
C ARG A 56 -5.81 -4.61 9.16
N PHE A 57 -5.85 -3.76 8.14
CA PHE A 57 -6.56 -2.48 8.19
C PHE A 57 -6.94 -2.01 6.80
N THR A 58 -7.91 -1.10 6.73
CA THR A 58 -8.41 -0.56 5.47
C THR A 58 -7.69 0.73 5.10
N VAL A 59 -7.28 0.86 3.84
CA VAL A 59 -6.66 2.06 3.30
C VAL A 59 -7.37 2.52 2.04
N LYS A 60 -7.30 3.81 1.73
CA LYS A 60 -7.71 4.29 0.40
C LYS A 60 -6.74 3.77 -0.65
N ARG A 61 -7.25 3.39 -1.82
CA ARG A 61 -6.44 2.97 -2.97
C ARG A 61 -5.43 4.04 -3.39
N GLU A 62 -5.79 5.32 -3.30
CA GLU A 62 -4.88 6.45 -3.61
C GLU A 62 -3.66 6.56 -2.69
N ASN A 63 -3.68 5.88 -1.53
CA ASN A 63 -2.56 5.81 -0.60
C ASN A 63 -1.65 4.61 -0.84
N LEU A 64 -1.89 3.84 -1.90
CA LEU A 64 -1.02 2.75 -2.34
C LEU A 64 -0.24 3.17 -3.59
N ALA A 65 1.01 2.75 -3.67
CA ALA A 65 1.87 2.87 -4.83
C ALA A 65 2.48 1.50 -5.17
N PRO A 66 2.92 1.30 -6.43
CA PRO A 66 3.76 0.16 -6.76
C PRO A 66 4.90 0.03 -5.77
N LEU A 67 5.25 -1.22 -5.42
CA LEU A 67 6.43 -1.48 -4.60
C LEU A 67 7.64 -0.81 -5.24
N GLN A 68 8.42 -0.08 -4.44
CA GLN A 68 9.67 0.48 -4.93
C GLN A 68 10.58 -0.64 -5.42
N PRO A 69 11.30 -0.46 -6.53
CA PRO A 69 12.21 -1.48 -7.03
C PRO A 69 13.23 -1.83 -5.94
N GLY A 70 13.47 -3.12 -5.75
CA GLY A 70 14.51 -3.61 -4.86
C GLY A 70 15.89 -3.18 -5.35
N LEU A 71 16.84 -3.13 -4.42
CA LEU A 71 18.24 -2.81 -4.74
C LEU A 71 18.88 -3.88 -5.64
N PHE A 72 18.32 -5.09 -5.66
CA PHE A 72 18.87 -6.27 -6.33
C PHE A 72 17.97 -6.80 -7.45
N ASP A 73 16.93 -6.05 -7.82
CA ASP A 73 15.97 -6.40 -8.86
C ASP A 73 16.44 -5.91 -10.25
#